data_AF-A0A1W9LGT2-F1
#
_entry.id   AF-A0A1W9LGT2-F1
#
_cell.length_a   1.000
_cell.length_b   1.000
_cell.length_c   1.000
_cell.angle_alpha   90.00
_cell.angle_beta   90.00
_cell.angle_gamma   90.00
#
_symmetry.space_group_name_H-M   'P 1'
#
loop_
_entity.id
_entity.type
_entity.pdbx_description
1 polymer ?
#
loop_
_entity_poly.entity_id
_entity_poly.type
_entity_poly.pdbx_seq_one_letter_code
_entity_poly.pdbx_strand_id
1 'polypeptide(L)'
;IDSGFRFAISRNSKHFAEALDFLLFMAGRQENEKLNRIIGWIPAIEGTEMDPFLKAFEPHLEGVYGAFPVMLGGETSIRWGQLYSLFQVRKMDYPEFAKEYEAFYKANGLKDYLEQQREWRRGMQRNEQFLAGIRAKALSSEGEEQASSWVKYRALTAQRQVWAEIDHSRQMKIVELKMPVPAVGPYEYSPAVMEKIKKRVKQEKKSNH
;
A
#
# COMPACT_ATOMS: atom_id res chain seq x y z
N ILE A 1 3.69 2.60 -3.80
CA ILE A 1 3.00 3.85 -3.43
C ILE A 1 1.70 3.85 -4.20
N ASP A 2 0.58 3.63 -3.52
CA ASP A 2 -0.74 3.69 -4.13
C ASP A 2 -1.38 5.03 -3.74
N SER A 3 -0.87 6.10 -4.33
CA SER A 3 -1.33 7.48 -4.09
C SER A 3 -2.08 8.03 -5.31
N GLY A 4 -2.80 7.16 -6.02
CA GLY A 4 -3.47 7.49 -7.27
C GLY A 4 -4.98 7.64 -7.12
N PHE A 5 -5.53 8.71 -7.69
CA PHE A 5 -6.96 8.80 -7.99
C PHE A 5 -7.24 7.91 -9.21
N ARG A 6 -7.74 6.69 -8.98
CA ARG A 6 -7.91 5.67 -10.01
C ARG A 6 -9.22 5.89 -10.77
N PHE A 7 -9.11 6.08 -12.08
CA PHE A 7 -10.26 6.06 -12.99
C PHE A 7 -10.37 4.71 -13.70
N ALA A 8 -11.59 4.28 -13.97
CA ALA A 8 -11.87 3.06 -14.72
C ALA A 8 -13.10 3.26 -15.61
N ILE A 9 -13.12 2.58 -16.76
CA ILE A 9 -14.27 2.55 -17.66
C ILE A 9 -15.08 1.29 -17.35
N SER A 10 -16.38 1.43 -17.15
CA SER A 10 -17.27 0.28 -17.00
C SER A 10 -17.27 -0.57 -18.26
N ARG A 11 -17.20 -1.90 -18.10
CA ARG A 11 -17.25 -2.86 -19.22
C ARG A 11 -18.54 -2.74 -20.05
N ASN A 12 -19.62 -2.25 -19.43
CA ASN A 12 -20.92 -2.10 -20.08
C ASN A 12 -21.16 -0.67 -20.58
N SER A 13 -20.12 0.18 -20.65
CA SER A 13 -20.24 1.54 -21.18
C SER A 13 -20.62 1.51 -22.65
N LYS A 14 -21.69 2.23 -23.01
CA LYS A 14 -22.09 2.45 -24.42
C LYS A 14 -21.14 3.41 -25.15
N HIS A 15 -20.32 4.16 -24.41
CA HIS A 15 -19.39 5.18 -24.91
C HIS A 15 -17.95 4.84 -24.50
N PHE A 16 -17.53 3.60 -24.76
CA PHE A 16 -16.21 3.13 -24.32
C PHE A 16 -15.08 3.92 -24.98
N ALA A 17 -15.19 4.18 -26.28
CA ALA A 17 -14.15 4.85 -27.06
C ALA A 17 -13.96 6.31 -26.59
N GLU A 18 -15.06 7.04 -26.39
CA GLU A 18 -15.06 8.42 -25.92
C GLU A 18 -14.57 8.52 -24.47
N ALA A 19 -14.98 7.59 -23.61
CA ALA A 19 -14.49 7.53 -22.24
C ALA A 19 -12.98 7.23 -22.19
N LEU A 20 -12.48 6.36 -23.06
CA LEU A 20 -11.05 6.06 -23.15
C LEU A 20 -10.27 7.27 -23.65
N ASP A 21 -10.73 7.91 -24.71
CA ASP A 21 -10.12 9.12 -25.26
C ASP A 21 -10.07 10.24 -24.23
N PHE A 22 -11.18 10.46 -23.49
CA PHE A 22 -11.22 11.41 -22.38
C PHE A 22 -10.22 11.07 -21.27
N LEU A 23 -10.11 9.80 -20.85
CA LEU A 23 -9.14 9.41 -19.82
C LEU A 23 -7.69 9.59 -20.30
N LEU A 24 -7.41 9.33 -21.59
CA LEU A 24 -6.10 9.59 -22.20
C LEU A 24 -5.80 11.10 -22.26
N PHE A 25 -6.80 11.92 -22.59
CA PHE A 25 -6.70 13.38 -22.53
C PHE A 25 -6.36 13.88 -21.11
N MET A 26 -7.07 13.37 -20.10
CA MET A 26 -6.82 13.70 -18.68
C MET A 26 -5.46 13.19 -18.16
N ALA A 27 -4.87 12.18 -18.82
CA ALA A 27 -3.52 11.69 -18.56
C ALA A 27 -2.45 12.49 -19.32
N GLY A 28 -2.81 13.51 -20.10
CA GLY A 28 -1.87 14.47 -20.67
C GLY A 28 -1.28 15.37 -19.57
N ARG A 29 -0.01 15.75 -19.70
CA ARG A 29 0.72 16.54 -18.68
C ARG A 29 -0.02 17.81 -18.26
N GLN A 30 -0.43 18.65 -19.22
CA GLN A 30 -1.09 19.93 -18.96
C GLN A 30 -2.48 19.76 -18.34
N GLU A 31 -3.24 18.77 -18.81
CA GLU A 31 -4.59 18.53 -18.31
C GLU A 31 -4.58 17.88 -16.93
N ASN A 32 -3.59 17.03 -16.67
CA ASN A 32 -3.36 16.46 -15.35
C ASN A 32 -2.99 17.54 -14.34
N GLU A 33 -2.09 18.49 -14.69
CA GLU A 33 -1.78 19.65 -13.84
C GLU A 33 -3.03 20.46 -13.53
N LYS A 34 -3.83 20.75 -14.55
CA LYS A 34 -5.08 21.51 -14.41
C LYS A 34 -6.08 20.80 -13.51
N LEU A 35 -6.30 19.50 -13.71
CA LEU A 35 -7.17 18.69 -12.85
C LEU A 35 -6.67 18.73 -11.41
N ASN A 36 -5.40 18.40 -11.17
CA ASN A 36 -4.81 18.32 -9.84
C ASN A 36 -4.85 19.67 -9.10
N ARG A 37 -4.69 20.78 -9.82
CA ARG A 37 -4.84 22.13 -9.26
C ARG A 37 -6.29 22.41 -8.82
N ILE A 38 -7.29 21.95 -9.57
CA ILE A 38 -8.70 22.12 -9.22
C ILE A 38 -9.07 21.29 -7.98
N ILE A 39 -8.63 20.03 -7.92
CA ILE A 39 -8.99 19.11 -6.83
C ILE A 39 -8.08 19.23 -5.60
N GLY A 40 -6.99 19.99 -5.69
CA GLY A 40 -5.99 20.12 -4.63
C GLY A 40 -5.23 18.82 -4.35
N TRP A 41 -4.86 18.08 -5.41
CA TRP A 41 -4.15 16.81 -5.30
C TRP A 41 -2.73 16.87 -5.89
N ILE A 42 -1.87 15.93 -5.48
CA ILE A 42 -0.49 15.85 -5.94
C ILE A 42 -0.45 15.18 -7.33
N PRO A 43 0.11 15.84 -8.37
CA PRO A 43 0.26 15.26 -9.69
C PRO A 43 1.09 13.96 -9.68
N ALA A 44 0.69 12.99 -10.50
CA ALA A 44 1.33 11.68 -10.58
C ALA A 44 2.10 11.45 -11.89
N ILE A 45 2.17 12.46 -12.77
CA ILE A 45 2.85 12.38 -14.07
C ILE A 45 4.23 13.01 -13.97
N GLU A 46 5.23 12.36 -14.56
CA GLU A 46 6.59 12.90 -14.54
C GLU A 46 6.68 14.27 -15.22
N GLY A 47 7.33 15.21 -14.55
CA GLY A 47 7.53 16.57 -15.03
C GLY A 47 6.35 17.53 -14.81
N THR A 48 5.22 17.10 -14.24
CA THR A 48 4.16 18.04 -13.93
C THR A 48 4.53 19.00 -12.80
N GLU A 49 4.10 20.25 -12.89
CA GLU A 49 4.23 21.21 -11.79
C GLU A 49 3.12 21.01 -10.75
N MET A 50 3.53 20.93 -9.49
CA MET A 50 2.62 20.85 -8.36
C MET A 50 2.14 22.23 -7.95
N ASP A 51 0.90 22.31 -7.46
CA ASP A 51 0.36 23.54 -6.91
C ASP A 51 1.27 24.08 -5.79
N PRO A 52 1.56 25.40 -5.74
CA PRO A 52 2.41 25.99 -4.69
C PRO A 52 1.97 25.64 -3.26
N PHE A 53 0.66 25.51 -3.02
CA PHE A 53 0.12 25.13 -1.72
C PHE A 53 0.47 23.69 -1.34
N LEU A 54 0.57 22.81 -2.33
CA LEU A 54 0.88 21.39 -2.14
C LEU A 54 2.37 21.10 -2.11
N LYS A 55 3.22 22.09 -2.41
CA LYS A 55 4.68 21.93 -2.45
C LYS A 55 5.26 21.38 -1.14
N ALA A 56 4.65 21.70 0.01
CA ALA A 56 5.05 21.16 1.30
C ALA A 56 4.78 19.64 1.47
N PHE A 57 3.91 19.08 0.63
CA PHE A 57 3.56 17.65 0.61
C PHE A 57 4.23 16.92 -0.56
N GLU A 58 5.22 17.53 -1.21
CA GLU A 58 5.99 16.89 -2.27
C GLU A 58 6.47 15.52 -1.80
N PRO A 59 6.21 14.44 -2.57
CA PRO A 59 6.69 13.12 -2.20
C PRO A 59 8.20 13.13 -2.07
N HIS A 60 8.70 13.19 -0.84
CA HIS A 60 10.11 12.99 -0.57
C HIS A 60 10.39 11.49 -0.76
N LEU A 61 10.86 11.14 -1.97
CA LEU A 61 11.32 9.78 -2.31
C LEU A 61 12.61 9.40 -1.57
N GLU A 62 13.14 10.31 -0.75
CA GLU A 62 14.27 10.12 0.15
C GLU A 62 13.75 10.07 1.60
N GLY A 63 14.02 8.99 2.32
CA GLY A 63 13.92 8.95 3.79
C GLY A 63 12.73 8.21 4.41
N VAL A 64 11.67 7.84 3.68
CA VAL A 64 10.62 6.95 4.22
C VAL A 64 10.08 6.01 3.14
N TYR A 65 10.63 4.81 3.09
CA TYR A 65 10.00 3.68 2.39
C TYR A 65 9.10 2.92 3.35
N GLY A 66 7.99 2.37 2.84
CA GLY A 66 7.00 1.58 3.61
C GLY A 66 7.53 0.22 4.08
N ALA A 67 8.61 0.20 4.86
CA ALA A 67 9.42 -0.98 5.11
C ALA A 67 9.66 -1.26 6.60
N PHE A 68 8.66 -1.05 7.44
CA PHE A 68 8.58 -1.74 8.73
C PHE A 68 7.11 -2.01 9.07
N PRO A 69 6.60 -3.24 8.89
CA PRO A 69 5.28 -3.60 9.40
C PRO A 69 5.35 -3.61 10.93
N VAL A 70 5.10 -2.46 11.54
CA VAL A 70 5.05 -2.29 13.01
C VAL A 70 3.99 -3.21 13.63
N MET A 71 3.06 -3.74 12.87
CA MET A 71 1.95 -4.56 13.34
C MET A 71 1.92 -5.85 12.52
N LEU A 72 2.33 -6.95 13.15
CA LEU A 72 2.37 -8.29 12.56
C LEU A 72 1.16 -9.15 12.95
N GLY A 73 0.46 -8.77 14.00
CA GLY A 73 -0.67 -9.50 14.58
C GLY A 73 -1.30 -8.69 15.71
N GLY A 74 -2.11 -9.34 16.55
CA GLY A 74 -2.84 -8.66 17.62
C GLY A 74 -1.92 -8.09 18.69
N GLU A 75 -0.94 -8.87 19.14
CA GLU A 75 -0.07 -8.51 20.27
C GLU A 75 0.89 -7.37 19.92
N THR A 76 1.51 -7.44 18.74
CA THR A 76 2.35 -6.36 18.21
C THR A 76 1.55 -5.07 17.99
N SER A 77 0.30 -5.17 17.53
CA SER A 77 -0.59 -4.01 17.39
C SER A 77 -0.92 -3.37 18.74
N ILE A 78 -1.27 -4.16 19.75
CA ILE A 78 -1.58 -3.67 21.10
C ILE A 78 -0.34 -3.01 21.71
N ARG A 79 0.82 -3.69 21.67
CA ARG A 79 2.05 -3.16 22.26
C ARG A 79 2.50 -1.87 21.57
N TRP A 80 2.43 -1.81 20.25
CA TRP A 80 2.70 -0.58 19.50
C TRP A 80 1.76 0.54 19.96
N GLY A 81 0.45 0.28 20.02
CA GLY A 81 -0.54 1.27 20.44
C GLY A 81 -0.32 1.81 21.86
N GLN A 82 0.05 0.94 22.80
CA GLN A 82 0.39 1.33 24.18
C GLN A 82 1.58 2.28 24.23
N LEU A 83 2.70 1.88 23.62
CA LEU A 83 3.93 2.67 23.63
C LEU A 83 3.78 3.97 22.84
N TYR A 84 3.09 3.90 21.70
CA TYR A 84 2.88 5.05 20.84
C TYR A 84 2.02 6.10 21.53
N SER A 85 1.02 5.67 22.31
CA SER A 85 0.22 6.58 23.13
C SER A 85 1.09 7.30 24.17
N LEU A 86 2.01 6.61 24.85
CA LEU A 86 2.94 7.21 25.81
C LEU A 86 3.89 8.23 25.15
N PHE A 87 4.40 7.88 23.97
CA PHE A 87 5.24 8.77 23.16
C PHE A 87 4.49 10.04 22.75
N GLN A 88 3.24 9.92 22.29
CA GLN A 88 2.41 11.06 21.89
C GLN A 88 2.15 12.05 23.03
N VAL A 89 1.92 11.54 24.25
CA VAL A 89 1.73 12.38 25.44
C VAL A 89 3.04 12.82 26.10
N ARG A 90 4.18 12.64 25.42
CA ARG A 90 5.53 12.99 25.89
C ARG A 90 5.91 12.38 27.25
N LYS A 91 5.30 11.24 27.60
CA LYS A 91 5.68 10.44 28.78
C LYS A 91 6.82 9.46 28.49
N MET A 92 7.20 9.34 27.22
CA MET A 92 8.25 8.49 26.70
C MET A 92 8.89 9.23 25.51
N ASP A 93 10.21 9.18 25.39
CA ASP A 93 10.91 9.74 24.23
C ASP A 93 11.13 8.69 23.13
N TYR A 94 11.63 9.12 21.97
CA TYR A 94 11.80 8.20 20.83
C TYR A 94 12.84 7.10 21.09
N PRO A 95 14.03 7.37 21.65
CA PRO A 95 15.00 6.32 22.00
C PRO A 95 14.42 5.25 22.93
N GLU A 96 13.67 5.66 23.96
CA GLU A 96 13.02 4.75 24.90
C GLU A 96 11.93 3.91 24.21
N PHE A 97 11.06 4.58 23.44
CA PHE A 97 10.03 3.93 22.63
C PHE A 97 10.61 2.86 21.68
N ALA A 98 11.64 3.23 20.91
CA ALA A 98 12.26 2.34 19.94
C ALA A 98 12.89 1.13 20.62
N LYS A 99 13.62 1.35 21.73
CA LYS A 99 14.25 0.29 22.51
C LYS A 99 13.22 -0.69 23.07
N GLU A 100 12.15 -0.19 23.68
CA GLU A 100 11.10 -1.02 24.25
C GLU A 100 10.34 -1.82 23.18
N TYR A 101 10.00 -1.16 22.07
CA TYR A 101 9.25 -1.81 21.01
C TYR A 101 10.10 -2.84 20.26
N GLU A 102 11.35 -2.52 19.94
CA GLU A 102 12.27 -3.42 19.25
C GLU A 102 12.49 -4.71 20.02
N ALA A 103 12.70 -4.62 21.34
CA ALA A 103 12.87 -5.78 22.21
C ALA A 103 11.64 -6.70 22.16
N PHE A 104 10.44 -6.13 22.25
CA PHE A 104 9.19 -6.88 22.14
C PHE A 104 9.00 -7.49 20.75
N TYR A 105 9.20 -6.69 19.70
CA TYR A 105 8.99 -7.09 18.31
C TYR A 105 9.90 -8.25 17.91
N LYS A 106 11.19 -8.21 18.30
CA LYS A 106 12.14 -9.31 18.02
C LYS A 106 11.79 -10.59 18.78
N ALA A 107 11.28 -10.49 20.02
CA ALA A 107 10.94 -11.65 20.83
C ALA A 107 9.60 -12.31 20.44
N ASN A 108 8.59 -11.51 20.07
CA ASN A 108 7.21 -11.96 19.91
C ASN A 108 6.67 -11.81 18.48
N GLY A 109 7.29 -10.98 17.64
CA GLY A 109 6.75 -10.63 16.33
C GLY A 109 6.51 -11.84 15.42
N LEU A 110 7.46 -12.78 15.37
CA LEU A 110 7.27 -14.01 14.59
C LEU A 110 6.13 -14.89 15.13
N LYS A 111 5.99 -14.98 16.46
CA LYS A 111 4.93 -15.78 17.08
C LYS A 111 3.55 -15.19 16.78
N ASP A 112 3.44 -13.88 16.92
CA ASP A 112 2.21 -13.12 16.66
C ASP A 112 1.84 -13.17 15.16
N TYR A 113 2.83 -13.02 14.27
CA TYR A 113 2.63 -13.23 12.83
C TYR A 113 2.10 -14.63 12.52
N LEU A 114 2.71 -15.68 13.07
CA LEU A 114 2.28 -17.05 12.81
C LEU A 114 0.87 -17.33 13.37
N GLU A 115 0.49 -16.76 14.51
CA GLU A 115 -0.89 -16.85 15.00
C GLU A 115 -1.85 -16.11 14.07
N GLN A 116 -1.51 -14.91 13.60
CA GLN A 116 -2.31 -14.18 12.61
C GLN A 116 -2.53 -15.01 11.34
N GLN A 117 -1.49 -15.70 10.84
CA GLN A 117 -1.63 -16.60 9.69
C GLN A 117 -2.58 -17.78 9.97
N ARG A 118 -2.55 -18.33 11.20
CA ARG A 118 -3.49 -19.39 11.62
C ARG A 118 -4.92 -18.87 11.69
N GLU A 119 -5.15 -17.70 12.28
CA GLU A 119 -6.47 -17.08 12.36
C GLU A 119 -7.03 -16.77 10.96
N TRP A 120 -6.20 -16.20 10.09
CA TRP A 120 -6.56 -15.94 8.70
C TRP A 120 -7.00 -17.23 7.98
N ARG A 121 -6.26 -18.34 8.16
CA ARG A 121 -6.64 -19.67 7.63
C ARG A 121 -8.01 -20.12 8.14
N ARG A 122 -8.30 -19.94 9.43
CA ARG A 122 -9.64 -20.26 10.00
C ARG A 122 -10.73 -19.40 9.35
N GLY A 123 -10.42 -18.13 9.05
CA GLY A 123 -11.32 -17.21 8.36
C GLY A 123 -11.64 -17.60 6.91
N MET A 124 -10.79 -18.39 6.25
CA MET A 124 -11.02 -18.78 4.86
C MET A 124 -12.30 -19.56 4.65
N GLN A 125 -12.63 -20.48 5.57
CA GLN A 125 -13.87 -21.26 5.50
C GLN A 125 -15.11 -20.35 5.41
N ARG A 126 -15.13 -19.26 6.18
CA ARG A 126 -16.22 -18.27 6.16
C ARG A 126 -16.28 -17.52 4.83
N ASN A 127 -15.13 -17.21 4.24
CA ASN A 127 -15.08 -16.62 2.90
C ASN A 127 -15.63 -17.59 1.86
N GLU A 128 -15.36 -18.89 1.95
CA GLU A 128 -15.89 -19.87 1.00
C GLU A 128 -17.42 -19.95 1.07
N GLN A 129 -17.98 -20.00 2.29
CA GLN A 129 -19.43 -19.99 2.50
C GLN A 129 -20.08 -18.73 1.92
N PHE A 130 -19.48 -17.56 2.16
CA PHE A 130 -19.95 -16.31 1.59
C PHE A 130 -19.90 -16.31 0.06
N LEU A 131 -18.79 -16.77 -0.53
CA LEU A 131 -18.62 -16.86 -1.98
C LEU A 131 -19.56 -17.89 -2.62
N ALA A 132 -19.85 -19.00 -1.93
CA ALA A 132 -20.84 -19.98 -2.35
C ALA A 132 -22.24 -19.37 -2.46
N GLY A 133 -22.62 -18.48 -1.53
CA GLY A 133 -23.86 -17.73 -1.61
C GLY A 133 -23.92 -16.80 -2.83
N ILE A 134 -22.83 -16.09 -3.14
CA ILE A 134 -22.75 -15.23 -4.33
C ILE A 134 -22.80 -16.06 -5.61
N ARG A 135 -22.13 -17.22 -5.64
CA ARG A 135 -22.19 -18.16 -6.76
C ARG A 135 -23.59 -18.71 -6.95
N ALA A 136 -24.27 -19.11 -5.88
CA ALA A 136 -25.65 -19.60 -5.93
C ALA A 136 -26.56 -18.53 -6.53
N LYS A 137 -26.43 -17.27 -6.10
CA LYS A 137 -27.16 -16.14 -6.69
C LYS A 137 -26.85 -15.98 -8.18
N ALA A 138 -25.58 -16.07 -8.58
CA ALA A 138 -25.20 -15.99 -9.99
C ALA A 138 -25.73 -17.17 -10.83
N LEU A 139 -25.98 -18.34 -10.23
CA LEU A 139 -26.58 -19.49 -10.92
C LEU A 139 -28.10 -19.36 -11.03
N SER A 140 -28.76 -18.74 -10.04
CA SER A 140 -30.22 -18.63 -9.98
C SER A 140 -30.79 -17.37 -10.63
N SER A 141 -29.98 -16.34 -10.86
CA SER A 141 -30.40 -15.11 -11.54
C SER A 141 -30.34 -15.25 -13.06
N GLU A 142 -31.09 -14.40 -13.78
CA GLU A 142 -31.10 -14.31 -15.24
C GLU A 142 -30.74 -12.88 -15.72
N GLY A 143 -30.45 -12.73 -17.01
CA GLY A 143 -30.21 -11.43 -17.65
C GLY A 143 -29.05 -10.62 -17.05
N GLU A 144 -29.22 -9.30 -16.92
CA GLU A 144 -28.18 -8.39 -16.43
C GLU A 144 -27.78 -8.67 -14.96
N GLU A 145 -28.72 -9.12 -14.13
CA GLU A 145 -28.42 -9.47 -12.73
C GLU A 145 -27.48 -10.68 -12.64
N GLN A 146 -27.67 -11.66 -13.52
CA GLN A 146 -26.78 -12.81 -13.63
C GLN A 146 -25.35 -12.37 -13.98
N ALA A 147 -25.21 -11.55 -15.01
CA ALA A 147 -23.91 -11.03 -15.45
C ALA A 147 -23.19 -10.27 -14.33
N SER A 148 -23.91 -9.38 -13.63
CA SER A 148 -23.38 -8.63 -12.48
C SER A 148 -22.96 -9.54 -11.32
N SER A 149 -23.78 -10.54 -10.99
CA SER A 149 -23.49 -11.50 -9.92
C SER A 149 -22.25 -12.35 -10.21
N TRP A 150 -22.04 -12.76 -11.48
CA TRP A 150 -20.82 -13.45 -11.90
C TRP A 150 -19.56 -12.57 -11.82
N VAL A 151 -19.68 -11.28 -12.17
CA VAL A 151 -18.56 -10.33 -12.00
C VAL A 151 -18.21 -10.19 -10.53
N LYS A 152 -19.22 -10.01 -9.67
CA LYS A 152 -19.03 -9.91 -8.22
C LYS A 152 -18.40 -11.17 -7.63
N TYR A 153 -18.88 -12.35 -8.02
CA TYR A 153 -18.30 -13.63 -7.60
C TYR A 153 -16.81 -13.70 -7.95
N ARG A 154 -16.44 -13.50 -9.22
CA ARG A 154 -15.03 -13.58 -9.66
C ARG A 154 -14.15 -12.55 -8.97
N ALA A 155 -14.59 -11.31 -8.86
CA ALA A 155 -13.82 -10.25 -8.21
C ALA A 155 -13.55 -10.58 -6.74
N LEU A 156 -14.58 -11.04 -6.01
CA LEU A 156 -14.45 -11.38 -4.59
C LEU A 156 -13.67 -12.67 -4.38
N THR A 157 -13.81 -13.68 -5.25
CA THR A 157 -12.97 -14.89 -5.21
C THR A 157 -11.49 -14.53 -5.41
N ALA A 158 -11.19 -13.70 -6.42
CA ALA A 158 -9.83 -13.25 -6.66
C ALA A 158 -9.26 -12.51 -5.44
N GLN A 159 -9.99 -11.54 -4.90
CA GLN A 159 -9.52 -10.72 -3.79
C GLN A 159 -9.42 -11.50 -2.47
N ARG A 160 -10.43 -12.32 -2.14
CA ARG A 160 -10.56 -12.93 -0.81
C ARG A 160 -9.92 -14.31 -0.69
N GLN A 161 -9.72 -15.03 -1.79
CA GLN A 161 -9.12 -16.37 -1.78
C GLN A 161 -7.81 -16.39 -2.54
N VAL A 162 -7.82 -16.02 -3.83
CA VAL A 162 -6.64 -16.22 -4.70
C VAL A 162 -5.48 -15.33 -4.28
N TRP A 163 -5.66 -14.00 -4.26
CA TRP A 163 -4.60 -13.08 -3.89
C TRP A 163 -4.13 -13.27 -2.44
N ALA A 164 -5.09 -13.51 -1.53
CA ALA A 164 -4.79 -13.78 -0.14
C ALA A 164 -3.92 -15.04 0.04
N GLU A 165 -4.20 -16.13 -0.70
CA GLU A 165 -3.42 -17.36 -0.67
C GLU A 165 -2.03 -17.18 -1.30
N ILE A 166 -1.94 -16.42 -2.40
CA ILE A 166 -0.66 -16.08 -3.04
C ILE A 166 0.21 -15.29 -2.05
N ASP A 167 -0.35 -14.27 -1.41
CA ASP A 167 0.37 -13.44 -0.46
C ASP A 167 0.80 -14.24 0.77
N HIS A 168 -0.10 -15.03 1.35
CA HIS A 168 0.23 -15.97 2.44
C HIS A 168 1.40 -16.89 2.05
N SER A 169 1.28 -17.58 0.91
CA SER A 169 2.30 -18.51 0.41
C SER A 169 3.64 -17.81 0.20
N ARG A 170 3.62 -16.59 -0.36
CA ARG A 170 4.82 -15.79 -0.57
C ARG A 170 5.47 -15.41 0.76
N GLN A 171 4.69 -14.94 1.72
CA GLN A 171 5.22 -14.51 3.02
C GLN A 171 5.76 -15.70 3.83
N MET A 172 5.04 -16.82 3.86
CA MET A 172 5.51 -18.04 4.52
C MET A 172 6.81 -18.55 3.90
N LYS A 173 6.92 -18.56 2.56
CA LYS A 173 8.15 -18.94 1.88
C LYS A 173 9.34 -18.04 2.26
N ILE A 174 9.12 -16.73 2.40
CA ILE A 174 10.16 -15.79 2.85
C ILE A 174 10.62 -16.13 4.28
N VAL A 175 9.67 -16.41 5.18
CA VAL A 175 9.94 -16.74 6.59
C VAL A 175 10.67 -18.07 6.71
N GLU A 176 10.18 -19.11 6.04
CA GLU A 176 10.71 -20.48 6.12
C GLU A 176 12.09 -20.62 5.48
N LEU A 177 12.26 -20.10 4.27
CA LEU A 177 13.52 -20.19 3.54
C LEU A 177 14.53 -19.11 3.97
N LYS A 178 14.16 -18.24 4.91
CA LYS A 178 14.96 -17.07 5.33
C LYS A 178 15.53 -16.32 4.13
N MET A 179 14.71 -16.19 3.07
CA MET A 179 15.20 -15.64 1.81
C MET A 179 15.77 -14.25 2.09
N PRO A 180 16.99 -13.95 1.64
CA PRO A 180 17.47 -12.59 1.66
C PRO A 180 16.51 -11.80 0.77
N VAL A 181 15.64 -11.01 1.38
CA VAL A 181 14.85 -10.07 0.63
C VAL A 181 15.88 -9.03 0.17
N PRO A 182 16.05 -8.80 -1.15
CA PRO A 182 16.88 -7.70 -1.66
C PRO A 182 16.19 -6.35 -1.40
N ALA A 183 15.65 -6.19 -0.20
CA ALA A 183 15.06 -4.97 0.30
C ALA A 183 16.15 -4.24 1.05
N VAL A 184 16.44 -3.04 0.57
CA VAL A 184 17.17 -2.03 1.32
C VAL A 184 16.33 -1.74 2.57
N GLY A 185 16.93 -1.78 3.76
CA GLY A 185 16.22 -1.45 5.00
C GLY A 185 15.56 -0.06 4.93
N PRO A 186 14.53 0.23 5.74
CA PRO A 186 13.76 1.49 5.66
C PRO A 186 14.62 2.76 5.79
N TYR A 187 15.80 2.64 6.40
CA TYR A 187 16.77 3.71 6.62
C TYR A 187 18.10 3.48 5.88
N GLU A 188 18.21 2.38 5.14
CA GLU A 188 19.35 2.16 4.29
C GLU A 188 19.08 2.88 2.97
N TYR A 189 20.05 3.65 2.50
CA TYR A 189 19.97 4.24 1.17
C TYR A 189 20.58 3.26 0.19
N SER A 190 19.92 3.05 -0.96
CA SER A 190 20.54 2.29 -2.04
C SER A 190 21.87 2.96 -2.45
N PRO A 191 22.86 2.22 -2.94
CA PRO A 191 24.13 2.80 -3.39
C PRO A 191 23.94 3.95 -4.39
N ALA A 192 22.93 3.84 -5.26
CA ALA A 192 22.56 4.88 -6.22
C ALA A 192 22.02 6.16 -5.55
N VAL A 193 21.21 6.03 -4.49
CA VAL A 193 20.72 7.18 -3.72
C VAL A 193 21.86 7.83 -2.94
N MET A 194 22.75 7.03 -2.33
CA MET A 194 23.95 7.56 -1.67
C MET A 194 24.87 8.33 -2.62
N GLU A 195 25.01 7.89 -3.86
CA GLU A 195 25.72 8.65 -4.90
C GLU A 195 25.04 9.98 -5.24
N LYS A 196 23.72 10.00 -5.38
CA LYS A 196 22.94 11.22 -5.65
C LYS A 196 23.08 12.23 -4.51
N ILE A 197 22.94 11.79 -3.26
CA ILE A 197 23.15 12.64 -2.06
C ILE A 197 24.56 13.23 -2.06
N LYS A 198 25.59 12.40 -2.30
CA LYS A 198 26.99 12.87 -2.38
C LYS A 198 27.19 13.92 -3.47
N LYS A 199 26.55 13.76 -4.65
CA LYS A 199 26.62 14.75 -5.73
C LYS A 199 25.92 16.06 -5.37
N ARG A 200 24.74 16.00 -4.76
CA ARG A 200 23.97 17.17 -4.32
C ARG A 200 24.72 17.99 -3.26
N VAL A 201 25.23 17.34 -2.21
CA VAL A 201 26.02 18.01 -1.15
C VAL A 201 27.28 18.69 -1.73
N LYS A 202 27.91 18.09 -2.74
CA LYS A 202 29.05 18.71 -3.43
C LYS A 202 28.65 19.93 -4.27
N GLN A 203 27.44 19.97 -4.82
CA GLN A 203 26.93 21.11 -5.59
C GLN A 203 26.53 22.27 -4.68
N GLU A 204 25.83 21.99 -3.57
CA GLU A 204 25.43 23.01 -2.58
C GLU A 204 26.64 23.65 -1.89
N LYS A 205 27.71 22.88 -1.63
CA LYS A 205 28.98 23.45 -1.13
C LYS A 205 29.70 24.34 -2.14
N LYS A 206 29.46 24.15 -3.44
CA LYS A 206 30.05 24.98 -4.50
C LYS A 206 29.24 26.24 -4.79
N SER A 207 27.96 26.30 -4.42
CA SER A 207 27.11 27.49 -4.58
C SER A 207 27.15 28.46 -3.40
N ASN A 208 27.70 28.02 -2.26
CA ASN A 208 27.87 28.83 -1.03
C ASN A 208 29.31 29.37 -0.85
N HIS A 209 30.09 29.39 -1.93
CA HIS A 209 31.37 30.11 -2.08
C HIS A 209 31.28 30.94 -3.36
#